data_AF-A0A7Z2G759-F1
#
_entry.id   AF-A0A7Z2G759-F1
#
_cell.length_a   1.000
_cell.length_b   1.000
_cell.length_c   1.000
_cell.angle_alpha   90.00
_cell.angle_beta   90.00
_cell.angle_gamma   90.00
#
_symmetry.space_group_name_H-M   'P 1'
#
loop_
_entity.id
_entity.type
_entity.pdbx_description
1 polymer ?
#
loop_
_entity_poly.entity_id
_entity_poly.type
_entity_poly.pdbx_seq_one_letter_code
_entity_poly.pdbx_strand_id
1 'polypeptide(L)'
;MEAAFAITLGVLCASGIYLLLSARVLPVILGITLFSYAINLFLLAMGRLSTGKPPVIAPGAQYADPVPQALVLTAIVIGFAMTAFTVVLALRALAIDGTDHVDGDNPRRTGLEMRGE
;
A
#
# COMPACT_ATOMS: atom_id res chain seq x y z
N MET A 1 21.76 6.60 10.57
CA MET A 1 20.31 6.70 10.31
C MET A 1 19.97 6.25 8.89
N GLU A 2 20.74 6.65 7.88
CA GLU A 2 20.50 6.30 6.47
C GLU A 2 20.44 4.80 6.22
N ALA A 3 21.37 4.01 6.77
CA ALA A 3 21.38 2.55 6.61
C ALA A 3 20.12 1.88 7.20
N ALA A 4 19.67 2.31 8.38
CA ALA A 4 18.44 1.79 8.98
C ALA A 4 17.22 2.14 8.13
N PHE A 5 17.17 3.34 7.55
CA PHE A 5 16.10 3.76 6.66
C PHE A 5 16.06 2.93 5.37
N ALA A 6 17.23 2.70 4.75
CA ALA A 6 17.36 1.88 3.56
C ALA A 6 16.94 0.42 3.80
N ILE A 7 17.32 -0.16 4.94
CA ILE A 7 16.91 -1.51 5.34
C ILE A 7 15.39 -1.56 5.54
N THR A 8 14.80 -0.60 6.26
CA THR A 8 13.35 -0.54 6.49
C THR A 8 12.58 -0.43 5.17
N LEU A 9 13.03 0.45 4.25
CA LEU A 9 12.43 0.56 2.91
C LEU A 9 12.53 -0.76 2.13
N GLY A 10 13.71 -1.40 2.14
CA GLY A 10 13.91 -2.69 1.48
C GLY A 10 12.96 -3.76 2.02
N VAL A 11 12.84 -3.87 3.35
CA VAL A 11 11.95 -4.84 4.00
C VAL A 11 10.48 -4.55 3.70
N LEU A 12 10.03 -3.29 3.76
CA LEU A 12 8.66 -2.91 3.44
C LEU A 12 8.31 -3.18 1.97
N CYS A 13 9.20 -2.81 1.04
CA CYS A 13 9.01 -3.10 -0.38
C CYS A 13 8.98 -4.60 -0.65
N ALA A 14 9.93 -5.37 -0.10
CA ALA A 14 9.99 -6.82 -0.29
C ALA A 14 8.76 -7.53 0.27
N SER A 15 8.34 -7.18 1.49
CA SER A 15 7.13 -7.74 2.11
C SER A 15 5.85 -7.33 1.37
N GLY A 16 5.76 -6.08 0.91
CA GLY A 16 4.64 -5.61 0.10
C GLY A 16 4.51 -6.40 -1.22
N ILE A 17 5.62 -6.56 -1.94
CA ILE A 17 5.67 -7.36 -3.19
C ILE A 17 5.34 -8.83 -2.91
N TYR A 18 5.92 -9.42 -1.85
CA TYR A 18 5.64 -10.81 -1.49
C TYR A 18 4.14 -11.06 -1.23
N LEU A 19 3.48 -10.18 -0.49
CA LEU A 19 2.05 -10.26 -0.24
C LEU A 19 1.22 -10.03 -1.51
N LEU A 20 1.68 -9.17 -2.42
CA LEU A 20 1.04 -8.93 -3.71
C LEU A 20 1.00 -10.18 -4.61
N LEU A 21 1.98 -11.07 -4.46
CA LEU A 21 2.05 -12.34 -5.20
C LEU A 21 1.22 -13.47 -4.57
N SER A 22 0.47 -13.19 -3.50
CA SER A 22 -0.38 -14.20 -2.85
C SER A 22 -1.66 -14.48 -3.64
N ALA A 23 -2.12 -15.73 -3.61
CA ALA A 23 -3.33 -16.17 -4.33
C ALA A 23 -4.67 -15.77 -3.66
N ARG A 24 -4.64 -14.98 -2.58
CA ARG A 24 -5.85 -14.58 -1.82
C ARG A 24 -6.00 -13.06 -1.79
N VAL A 25 -7.23 -12.56 -1.84
CA VAL A 25 -7.48 -11.11 -1.95
C VAL A 25 -6.99 -10.35 -0.72
N LEU A 26 -7.20 -10.86 0.50
CA LEU A 26 -6.78 -10.14 1.71
C LEU A 26 -5.25 -9.89 1.77
N PRO A 27 -4.37 -10.89 1.59
CA PRO A 27 -2.94 -10.67 1.46
C PRO A 27 -2.58 -9.66 0.37
N VAL A 28 -3.24 -9.71 -0.80
CA VAL A 28 -2.99 -8.76 -1.89
C VAL A 28 -3.30 -7.33 -1.46
N ILE A 29 -4.45 -7.10 -0.80
CA ILE A 29 -4.81 -5.78 -0.26
C ILE A 29 -3.75 -5.31 0.74
N LEU A 30 -3.34 -6.18 1.66
CA LEU A 30 -2.29 -5.85 2.63
C LEU A 30 -0.95 -5.54 1.94
N GLY A 31 -0.59 -6.28 0.89
CA GLY A 31 0.59 -6.03 0.08
C GLY A 31 0.58 -4.64 -0.57
N ILE A 32 -0.54 -4.25 -1.17
CA ILE A 32 -0.74 -2.90 -1.75
C ILE A 32 -0.59 -1.82 -0.68
N THR A 33 -1.22 -2.00 0.50
CA THR A 33 -1.13 -1.00 1.58
C THR A 33 0.30 -0.86 2.11
N LEU A 34 1.01 -1.97 2.31
CA LEU A 34 2.37 -1.98 2.83
C LEU A 34 3.36 -1.36 1.83
N PHE A 35 3.18 -1.64 0.53
CA PHE A 35 3.94 -1.02 -0.54
C PHE A 35 3.70 0.50 -0.61
N SER A 36 2.44 0.94 -0.43
CA SER A 36 2.10 2.36 -0.33
C SER A 36 2.80 3.06 0.84
N TYR A 37 2.89 2.41 2.01
CA TYR A 37 3.67 2.95 3.14
C TYR A 37 5.17 3.02 2.85
N ALA A 38 5.72 2.07 2.10
CA ALA A 38 7.11 2.12 1.65
C ALA A 38 7.38 3.36 0.77
N ILE A 39 6.47 3.62 -0.18
CA ILE A 39 6.54 4.80 -1.06
C ILE A 39 6.43 6.09 -0.24
N ASN A 40 5.51 6.16 0.72
CA ASN A 40 5.34 7.33 1.59
C ASN A 40 6.62 7.64 2.39
N LEU A 41 7.27 6.61 2.94
CA LEU A 41 8.56 6.76 3.61
C LEU A 41 9.66 7.21 2.64
N PHE A 42 9.69 6.64 1.43
CA PHE A 42 10.65 7.03 0.40
C PHE A 42 10.50 8.51 0.00
N LEU A 43 9.26 8.97 -0.21
CA LEU A 43 8.96 10.38 -0.49
C LEU A 43 9.44 11.29 0.64
N LEU A 44 9.19 10.91 1.89
CA LEU A 44 9.65 11.66 3.06
C LEU A 44 11.18 11.77 3.12
N ALA A 45 11.90 10.71 2.76
CA ALA A 45 13.36 10.69 2.77
C ALA A 45 14.00 11.63 1.73
N MET A 46 13.32 11.87 0.60
CA MET A 46 13.80 12.81 -0.42
C MET A 46 13.88 14.25 0.09
N GLY A 47 13.09 14.62 1.10
CA GLY A 47 13.09 15.94 1.73
C GLY A 47 14.28 16.28 2.64
N ARG A 48 15.32 15.44 2.64
CA ARG A 48 16.39 15.35 3.65
C ARG A 48 15.85 14.99 5.03
N LEU A 49 16.42 13.96 5.65
CA LEU A 49 16.20 13.59 7.06
C LEU A 49 16.87 14.58 8.03
N SER A 50 16.63 15.89 7.88
CA SER A 50 17.12 16.90 8.81
C SER A 50 16.26 16.87 10.07
N THR A 51 16.67 16.08 11.07
CA THR A 51 16.06 16.05 12.40
C THR A 51 16.16 17.42 13.07
N GLY A 52 15.06 17.91 13.66
CA GLY A 52 15.07 19.10 14.53
C GLY A 52 14.57 20.41 13.92
N LYS A 53 13.89 20.38 12.77
CA LYS A 53 13.35 21.57 12.10
C LYS A 53 11.85 21.41 11.85
N PRO A 54 10.98 21.88 12.76
CA PRO A 54 9.56 21.87 12.50
C PRO A 54 9.27 22.65 11.20
N PRO A 55 8.36 22.17 10.33
CA PRO A 55 7.86 22.90 9.17
C PRO A 55 6.87 24.01 9.57
N VAL A 56 7.08 24.62 10.75
CA VAL A 56 6.21 25.64 11.32
C VAL A 56 6.99 26.94 11.37
N ILE A 57 6.44 27.98 10.74
CA ILE A 57 7.06 29.30 10.65
C ILE A 57 7.28 29.86 12.06
N ALA A 58 8.54 29.94 12.50
CA ALA A 58 8.94 30.46 13.80
C ALA A 58 10.17 31.37 13.59
N PRO A 59 10.21 32.58 14.18
CA PRO A 59 11.32 33.52 13.98
C PRO A 59 12.67 32.85 14.33
N GLY A 60 13.60 32.80 13.38
CA GLY A 60 14.95 32.25 13.57
C GLY A 60 15.11 30.73 13.43
N ALA A 61 14.05 29.99 13.11
CA ALA A 61 14.14 28.54 12.88
C ALA A 61 14.56 28.21 11.44
N GLN A 62 15.46 27.23 11.29
CA GLN A 62 15.67 26.58 10.00
C GLN A 62 14.45 25.67 9.74
N TYR A 63 13.85 25.73 8.55
CA TYR A 63 12.66 24.94 8.20
C TYR A 63 13.02 23.62 7.50
N ALA A 64 12.18 22.60 7.67
CA ALA A 64 12.16 21.44 6.79
C ALA A 64 11.44 21.78 5.47
N ASP A 65 11.77 21.07 4.39
CA ASP A 65 11.09 21.25 3.11
C ASP A 65 9.61 20.84 3.25
N PRO A 66 8.65 21.76 3.02
CA PRO A 66 7.23 21.46 3.13
C PRO A 66 6.70 20.63 1.95
N VAL A 67 7.41 20.58 0.82
CA VAL A 67 6.92 19.93 -0.40
C VAL A 67 6.74 18.42 -0.21
N PRO A 68 7.74 17.65 0.28
CA PRO A 68 7.58 16.22 0.51
C PRO A 68 6.49 15.89 1.53
N GLN A 69 6.28 16.76 2.52
CA GLN A 69 5.26 16.56 3.55
C GLN A 69 3.84 16.71 2.98
N ALA A 70 3.63 17.73 2.14
CA ALA A 70 2.35 17.93 1.48
C ALA A 70 2.03 16.74 0.54
N LEU A 71 3.02 16.29 -0.24
CA LEU A 71 2.88 15.12 -1.13
C LEU A 71 2.51 13.85 -0.36
N VAL A 72 3.16 13.59 0.78
CA VAL A 72 2.86 12.41 1.61
C VAL A 72 1.45 12.49 2.21
N LEU A 73 1.00 13.66 2.68
CA LEU A 73 -0.37 13.80 3.19
C LEU A 73 -1.42 13.51 2.11
N THR A 74 -1.22 14.00 0.89
CA THR A 74 -2.08 13.69 -0.25
C THR A 74 -2.05 12.20 -0.58
N ALA A 75 -0.86 11.57 -0.61
CA ALA A 75 -0.72 10.15 -0.87
C ALA A 75 -1.42 9.28 0.19
N ILE A 76 -1.38 9.67 1.47
CA ILE A 76 -2.07 8.97 2.57
C ILE A 76 -3.58 8.97 2.34
N VAL A 77 -4.18 10.12 1.99
CA VAL A 77 -5.63 10.22 1.78
C VAL A 77 -6.08 9.42 0.56
N ILE A 78 -5.32 9.49 -0.54
CA ILE A 78 -5.59 8.68 -1.75
C ILE A 78 -5.46 7.19 -1.41
N GLY A 79 -4.39 6.79 -0.72
CA GLY A 79 -4.17 5.41 -0.30
C GLY A 79 -5.30 4.88 0.58
N PHE A 80 -5.78 5.68 1.53
CA PHE A 80 -6.93 5.35 2.37
C PHE A 80 -8.21 5.13 1.54
N ALA A 81 -8.54 6.08 0.66
CA ALA A 81 -9.73 5.99 -0.18
C ALA A 81 -9.70 4.77 -1.11
N MET A 82 -8.56 4.52 -1.77
CA MET A 82 -8.37 3.37 -2.66
C MET A 82 -8.39 2.04 -1.91
N THR A 83 -7.83 1.99 -0.70
CA THR A 83 -7.87 0.77 0.14
C THR A 83 -9.29 0.47 0.59
N ALA A 84 -10.03 1.47 1.08
CA ALA A 84 -11.43 1.32 1.46
C ALA A 84 -12.28 0.83 0.29
N PHE A 85 -12.11 1.41 -0.89
CA PHE A 85 -12.78 0.98 -2.10
C PHE A 85 -12.44 -0.47 -2.48
N THR A 86 -11.16 -0.84 -2.44
CA THR A 86 -10.71 -2.20 -2.76
C THR A 86 -11.27 -3.23 -1.78
N VAL A 87 -11.34 -2.89 -0.48
CA VAL A 87 -11.94 -3.76 0.54
C VAL A 87 -13.44 -3.97 0.28
N VAL A 88 -14.18 -2.92 -0.08
CA VAL A 88 -15.60 -3.04 -0.43
C VAL A 88 -15.78 -3.92 -1.67
N LEU A 89 -14.93 -3.77 -2.68
CA LEU A 89 -14.94 -4.64 -3.86
C LEU A 89 -14.63 -6.10 -3.51
N ALA A 90 -13.65 -6.34 -2.64
CA ALA A 90 -13.29 -7.69 -2.20
C ALA A 90 -14.45 -8.36 -1.46
N LEU A 91 -15.13 -7.65 -0.56
CA LEU A 91 -16.32 -8.16 0.13
C LEU A 91 -17.47 -8.44 -0.85
N ARG A 92 -17.66 -7.57 -1.84
CA ARG A 92 -18.66 -7.80 -2.91
C ARG A 92 -18.30 -9.03 -3.76
N ALA A 93 -17.05 -9.17 -4.16
CA ALA A 93 -16.57 -10.32 -4.93
C ALA A 93 -16.77 -11.61 -4.13
N LEU A 94 -16.42 -11.61 -2.84
CA LEU A 94 -16.66 -12.74 -1.95
C LEU A 94 -18.15 -13.08 -1.84
N ALA A 95 -19.03 -12.09 -1.78
CA ALA A 95 -20.48 -12.33 -1.72
C ALA A 95 -21.05 -12.95 -3.02
N ILE A 96 -20.46 -12.65 -4.18
CA ILE A 96 -20.91 -13.15 -5.49
C ILE A 96 -20.26 -14.51 -5.80
N ASP A 97 -18.93 -14.57 -5.72
CA ASP A 97 -18.10 -15.69 -6.15
C ASP A 97 -17.81 -16.69 -5.03
N GLY A 98 -18.08 -16.34 -3.76
CA GLY A 98 -18.01 -17.28 -2.63
C GLY A 98 -16.60 -17.83 -2.37
N THR A 99 -15.60 -17.30 -3.07
CA THR A 99 -14.18 -17.62 -2.96
C THR A 99 -13.39 -16.33 -2.91
N ASP A 100 -12.28 -16.36 -2.17
CA ASP A 100 -11.33 -15.26 -2.03
C ASP A 100 -10.07 -15.48 -2.88
N HIS A 101 -10.13 -16.42 -3.83
CA HIS A 101 -9.00 -16.75 -4.71
C HIS A 101 -8.87 -15.76 -5.86
N VAL A 102 -7.66 -15.29 -6.09
CA VAL A 102 -7.32 -14.27 -7.10
C VAL A 102 -6.75 -14.90 -8.38
N ASP A 103 -6.30 -16.15 -8.31
CA ASP A 103 -5.73 -16.93 -9.42
C ASP A 103 -6.78 -17.43 -10.43
N GLY A 104 -8.07 -17.18 -10.16
CA GLY A 104 -9.17 -17.57 -11.05
C GLY A 104 -9.59 -19.03 -10.92
N ASP A 105 -9.01 -19.80 -9.98
CA ASP A 105 -9.43 -21.17 -9.69
C ASP A 105 -10.75 -21.15 -8.89
N ASN A 106 -11.85 -20.85 -9.59
CA ASN A 106 -13.18 -20.85 -9.02
C ASN A 106 -13.85 -22.21 -9.28
N PRO A 107 -14.03 -23.07 -8.26
CA PRO A 107 -14.62 -24.40 -8.44
C PRO A 107 -16.05 -24.37 -9.01
N ARG A 108 -16.77 -23.24 -8.88
CA ARG A 108 -18.09 -23.06 -9.49
C ARG A 108 -18.07 -22.86 -11.00
N ARG A 109 -16.99 -22.31 -11.58
CA ARG A 109 -16.85 -22.12 -13.03
C ARG A 109 -16.40 -23.42 -13.72
N THR A 110 -15.42 -24.11 -13.15
CA THR A 110 -14.91 -25.39 -13.67
C THR A 110 -16.00 -26.46 -13.77
N GLY A 111 -16.94 -26.49 -12.82
CA GLY A 111 -18.07 -27.42 -12.84
C GLY A 111 -19.17 -27.10 -13.87
N LEU A 112 -19.25 -25.86 -14.37
CA LEU A 112 -20.20 -25.47 -15.44
C LEU A 112 -19.63 -25.76 -16.83
N GLU A 113 -18.32 -25.58 -17.03
CA GLU A 113 -17.64 -25.95 -18.28
C GLU A 113 -17.66 -27.47 -18.52
N MET A 114 -17.47 -28.27 -17.47
CA MET A 114 -17.51 -29.74 -17.52
C MET A 114 -18.91 -30.34 -17.77
N ARG A 115 -19.97 -29.52 -17.71
CA ARG A 115 -21.37 -29.96 -17.81
C ARG A 115 -22.05 -29.47 -19.09
N GLY A 116 -21.30 -28.75 -19.93
CA GLY A 116 -21.70 -28.27 -21.24
C GLY A 116 -21.21 -29.13 -22.42
N GLU A 117 -20.49 -30.21 -22.14
CA GLU A 117 -20.25 -31.35 -23.06
C GLU A 117 -21.21 -32.51 -22.75
#